data_AF-A0A1B7JGB0-F1
#
_entry.id   AF-A0A1B7JGB0-F1
#
_cell.length_a   1.000
_cell.length_b   1.000
_cell.length_c   1.000
_cell.angle_alpha   90.00
_cell.angle_beta   90.00
_cell.angle_gamma   90.00
#
_symmetry.space_group_name_H-M   'P 1'
#
loop_
_entity.id
_entity.type
_entity.pdbx_description
1 polymer ?
#
loop_
_entity_poly.entity_id
_entity_poly.type
_entity_poly.pdbx_seq_one_letter_code
_entity_poly.pdbx_strand_id
1 'polypeptide(L)'
;MSYQWILSSIIIPEVKAVMFRPGASLNMFNDRMLITTLPDELKHQPSGLISLSDQYLSDQYNDVRLSKPVLNLTIDPEPPASFMLKPKLKRWESTKYLQWVKKQPCCVCGATADDAHHIIGHGQGGIGTKSHDLFTIPLCRIHHRNLHDDQKGWEREHGSQIILLFKFLDRSAALGVFG
;
A
#
# COMPACT_ATOMS: atom_id res chain seq x y z
N MET A 1 -21.56 -3.15 -25.93
CA MET A 1 -20.86 -1.91 -25.55
C MET A 1 -21.02 -1.73 -24.05
N SER A 2 -19.92 -1.69 -23.30
CA SER A 2 -19.96 -1.39 -21.86
C SER A 2 -19.92 0.12 -21.70
N TYR A 3 -20.85 0.65 -20.91
CA TYR A 3 -20.96 2.08 -20.62
C TYR A 3 -20.39 2.32 -19.24
N GLN A 4 -19.40 3.21 -19.10
CA GLN A 4 -18.77 3.49 -17.81
C GLN A 4 -18.46 4.97 -17.64
N TRP A 5 -18.48 5.44 -16.39
CA TRP A 5 -17.99 6.77 -16.02
C TRP A 5 -16.47 6.82 -16.10
N ILE A 6 -15.92 7.89 -16.68
CA ILE A 6 -14.48 8.16 -16.68
C ILE A 6 -14.02 8.43 -15.24
N LEU A 7 -14.72 9.29 -14.49
CA LEU A 7 -14.47 9.56 -13.07
C LEU A 7 -15.72 9.26 -12.26
N SER A 8 -15.56 8.57 -11.13
CA SER A 8 -16.64 8.36 -10.16
C SER A 8 -16.48 9.35 -9.01
N SER A 9 -17.39 10.31 -8.89
CA SER A 9 -17.39 11.26 -7.78
C SER A 9 -17.86 10.63 -6.48
N ILE A 10 -17.16 10.92 -5.39
CA ILE A 10 -17.51 10.52 -4.03
C ILE A 10 -17.55 11.80 -3.20
N ILE A 11 -18.73 12.09 -2.67
CA ILE A 11 -18.92 13.23 -1.78
C ILE A 11 -18.40 12.83 -0.40
N ILE A 12 -17.59 13.69 0.21
CA ILE A 12 -17.11 13.55 1.58
C ILE A 12 -17.68 14.73 2.39
N PRO A 13 -18.92 14.60 2.92
CA PRO A 13 -19.64 15.72 3.53
C PRO A 13 -18.89 16.35 4.71
N GLU A 14 -18.19 15.54 5.49
CA GLU A 14 -17.50 15.93 6.73
C GLU A 14 -16.42 17.00 6.49
N VAL A 15 -15.81 16.98 5.30
CA VAL A 15 -14.75 17.92 4.89
C VAL A 15 -15.16 18.81 3.72
N LYS A 16 -16.45 18.79 3.33
CA LYS A 16 -16.98 19.53 2.18
C LYS A 16 -16.13 19.34 0.91
N ALA A 17 -15.66 18.10 0.69
CA ALA A 17 -14.83 17.76 -0.46
C ALA A 17 -15.56 16.77 -1.38
N VAL A 18 -15.11 16.72 -2.64
CA VAL A 18 -15.48 15.68 -3.59
C VAL A 18 -14.19 15.00 -4.03
N MET A 19 -14.14 13.69 -3.85
CA MET A 19 -13.04 12.84 -4.34
C MET A 19 -13.46 12.18 -5.65
N PHE A 20 -12.63 12.25 -6.68
CA PHE A 20 -12.86 11.56 -7.94
C PHE A 20 -12.02 10.28 -7.98
N ARG A 21 -12.68 9.12 -8.06
CA ARG A 21 -11.98 7.85 -8.31
C ARG A 21 -11.80 7.66 -9.82
N PRO A 22 -10.59 7.31 -10.29
CA PRO A 22 -10.38 6.97 -11.68
C PRO A 22 -11.23 5.75 -12.05
N GLY A 23 -11.91 5.81 -13.20
CA GLY A 23 -12.52 4.65 -13.84
C GLY A 23 -11.45 3.69 -14.35
N ALA A 24 -11.87 2.49 -14.81
CA ALA A 24 -10.95 1.42 -15.20
C ALA A 24 -9.89 1.85 -16.24
N SER A 25 -10.21 2.80 -17.11
CA SER A 25 -9.32 3.34 -18.15
C SER A 25 -8.37 4.46 -17.68
N LEU A 26 -8.60 5.06 -16.51
CA LEU A 26 -7.80 6.18 -16.00
C LEU A 26 -6.69 5.76 -15.03
N ASN A 27 -6.54 4.46 -14.74
CA ASN A 27 -5.49 3.94 -13.84
C ASN A 27 -4.05 4.25 -14.30
N MET A 28 -3.86 4.70 -15.54
CA MET A 28 -2.56 5.09 -16.12
C MET A 28 -2.40 6.61 -16.31
N PHE A 29 -3.39 7.41 -15.91
CA PHE A 29 -3.33 8.87 -16.08
C PHE A 29 -2.37 9.49 -15.06
N ASN A 30 -1.24 10.01 -15.55
CA ASN A 30 -0.19 10.64 -14.73
C ASN A 30 -0.07 12.15 -14.96
N ASP A 31 -1.01 12.77 -15.67
CA ASP A 31 -0.96 14.20 -16.01
C ASP A 31 -1.84 15.05 -15.07
N ARG A 32 -1.82 16.37 -15.26
CA ARG A 32 -2.62 17.32 -14.49
C ARG A 32 -4.06 17.38 -15.02
N MET A 33 -5.03 17.40 -14.09
CA MET A 33 -6.44 17.57 -14.40
C MET A 33 -6.88 19.01 -14.15
N LEU A 34 -7.53 19.64 -15.13
CA LEU A 34 -8.16 20.95 -14.99
C LEU A 34 -9.66 20.76 -14.68
N ILE A 35 -10.11 21.33 -13.56
CA ILE A 35 -11.53 21.40 -13.21
C ILE A 35 -12.00 22.83 -13.45
N THR A 36 -12.97 23.00 -14.33
CA THR A 36 -13.57 24.30 -14.66
C THR A 36 -15.08 24.18 -14.78
N THR A 37 -15.78 25.31 -14.70
CA THR A 37 -17.19 25.40 -15.08
C THR A 37 -17.36 25.04 -16.55
N LEU A 38 -18.49 24.44 -16.91
CA LEU A 38 -18.79 24.02 -18.29
C LEU A 38 -18.60 25.21 -19.26
N PRO A 39 -17.61 25.15 -20.17
CA PRO A 39 -17.40 26.18 -21.18
C PRO A 39 -18.61 26.30 -22.12
N ASP A 40 -18.86 27.50 -22.64
CA ASP A 40 -20.03 27.78 -23.49
C ASP A 40 -20.03 26.91 -24.76
N GLU A 41 -18.84 26.58 -25.27
CA GLU A 41 -18.63 25.74 -26.46
C GLU A 41 -19.11 24.29 -26.25
N LEU A 42 -19.14 23.82 -25.00
CA LEU A 42 -19.48 22.46 -24.64
C LEU A 42 -20.91 22.31 -24.11
N LYS A 43 -21.70 23.40 -24.02
CA LYS A 43 -23.08 23.37 -23.52
C LYS A 43 -24.00 22.43 -24.30
N HIS A 44 -23.72 22.22 -25.58
CA HIS A 44 -24.52 21.39 -26.47
C HIS A 44 -23.99 19.96 -26.60
N GLN A 45 -22.84 19.64 -25.98
CA GLN A 45 -22.30 18.30 -26.01
C GLN A 45 -23.03 17.40 -25.01
N PRO A 46 -23.23 16.11 -25.35
CA PRO A 46 -23.83 15.16 -24.43
C PRO A 46 -22.91 14.94 -23.21
N SER A 47 -23.49 14.98 -22.01
CA SER A 47 -22.83 14.51 -20.79
C SER A 47 -23.38 13.14 -20.39
N GLY A 48 -22.56 12.31 -19.74
CA GLY A 48 -23.01 11.00 -19.24
C GLY A 48 -22.01 9.89 -19.48
N LEU A 49 -22.52 8.65 -19.48
CA LEU A 49 -21.72 7.46 -19.71
C LEU A 49 -21.11 7.47 -21.11
N ILE A 50 -19.81 7.20 -21.19
CA ILE A 50 -19.10 7.16 -22.47
C ILE A 50 -19.09 5.72 -22.96
N SER A 51 -19.40 5.53 -24.24
CA SER A 51 -19.21 4.25 -24.92
C SER A 51 -17.71 4.05 -25.10
N LEU A 52 -17.14 3.09 -24.37
CA LEU A 52 -15.75 2.70 -24.56
C LEU A 52 -15.65 1.92 -25.87
N SER A 53 -15.24 2.59 -26.95
CA SER A 53 -14.79 1.90 -28.16
C SER A 53 -13.36 1.39 -27.95
N ASP A 54 -13.09 0.16 -28.39
CA ASP A 54 -11.78 -0.51 -28.27
C ASP A 54 -10.60 0.31 -28.84
N GLN A 55 -10.86 1.32 -29.67
CA GLN A 55 -9.87 2.24 -30.22
C GLN A 55 -9.17 3.12 -29.17
N TYR A 56 -9.78 3.40 -28.00
CA TYR A 56 -9.10 4.09 -26.89
C TYR A 56 -8.34 3.12 -25.96
N LEU A 57 -8.52 1.81 -26.16
CA LEU A 57 -7.85 0.75 -25.42
C LEU A 57 -6.66 0.18 -26.20
N SER A 58 -6.42 0.63 -27.43
CA SER A 58 -5.37 0.12 -28.30
C SER A 58 -4.07 0.94 -28.22
N ASP A 59 -3.63 1.30 -27.02
CA ASP A 59 -2.19 1.35 -26.76
C ASP A 59 -1.79 -0.08 -26.41
N GLN A 60 -1.24 -0.76 -27.42
CA GLN A 60 -0.82 -2.14 -27.37
C GLN A 60 0.18 -2.38 -26.23
N TYR A 61 -0.32 -2.81 -25.08
CA TYR A 61 0.42 -3.71 -24.21
C TYR A 61 -0.09 -5.13 -24.46
N ASN A 62 0.56 -5.80 -25.41
CA ASN A 62 0.57 -7.25 -25.53
C ASN A 62 1.32 -7.85 -24.33
N ASP A 63 0.76 -7.73 -23.13
CA ASP A 63 1.15 -8.57 -22.00
C ASP A 63 -0.14 -9.22 -21.50
N VAL A 64 -0.50 -10.34 -22.13
CA VAL A 64 -1.34 -11.36 -21.50
C VAL A 64 -0.53 -11.91 -20.33
N ARG A 65 -0.38 -11.10 -19.28
CA ARG A 65 -0.18 -11.64 -17.94
C ARG A 65 -1.51 -12.25 -17.59
N LEU A 66 -1.67 -13.52 -17.95
CA LEU A 66 -2.40 -14.43 -17.07
C LEU A 66 -2.03 -14.03 -15.66
N SER A 67 -2.97 -13.42 -14.94
CA SER A 67 -2.81 -13.06 -13.53
C SER A 67 -2.69 -14.38 -12.79
N LYS A 68 -1.48 -14.97 -12.81
CA LYS A 68 -1.13 -16.04 -11.91
C LYS A 68 -1.37 -15.46 -10.52
N PRO A 69 -2.14 -16.13 -9.65
CA PRO A 69 -2.26 -15.69 -8.28
C PRO A 69 -0.84 -15.57 -7.71
N VAL A 70 -0.40 -14.33 -7.46
CA VAL A 70 0.97 -13.98 -6.99
C VAL A 70 1.10 -14.24 -5.48
N LEU A 71 0.15 -14.94 -4.87
CA LEU A 71 0.12 -15.23 -3.45
C LEU A 71 0.17 -16.75 -3.25
N ASN A 72 1.36 -17.35 -3.41
CA ASN A 72 1.62 -18.72 -2.92
C ASN A 72 1.97 -18.69 -1.43
N LEU A 73 1.07 -18.16 -0.61
CA LEU A 73 1.13 -18.37 0.84
C LEU A 73 0.63 -19.78 1.14
N THR A 74 1.52 -20.69 1.54
CA THR A 74 1.13 -21.98 2.08
C THR A 74 0.45 -21.77 3.43
N ILE A 75 -0.87 -21.67 3.43
CA ILE A 75 -1.68 -21.59 4.63
C ILE A 75 -2.02 -23.03 5.04
N ASP A 76 -1.51 -23.45 6.19
CA ASP A 76 -2.03 -24.65 6.86
C ASP A 76 -3.38 -24.30 7.49
N PRO A 77 -4.51 -24.89 7.04
CA PRO A 77 -5.82 -24.59 7.61
C PRO A 77 -5.96 -25.12 9.04
N GLU A 78 -5.13 -26.08 9.47
CA GLU A 78 -5.22 -26.75 10.77
C GLU A 78 -3.85 -26.86 11.46
N PRO A 79 -3.17 -25.74 11.73
CA PRO A 79 -1.83 -25.78 12.31
C PRO A 79 -1.89 -26.43 13.69
N PRO A 80 -1.18 -27.54 13.98
CA PRO A 80 -1.35 -28.30 15.23
C PRO A 80 -1.24 -27.48 16.52
N ALA A 81 -0.47 -26.38 16.49
CA ALA A 81 -0.35 -25.45 17.60
C ALA A 81 -1.66 -24.73 17.93
N SER A 82 -2.56 -24.47 16.98
CA SER A 82 -3.84 -23.78 17.25
C SER A 82 -4.81 -24.60 18.11
N PHE A 83 -4.61 -25.92 18.20
CA PHE A 83 -5.41 -26.80 19.05
C PHE A 83 -4.82 -26.97 20.47
N MET A 84 -3.66 -26.38 20.75
CA MET A 84 -3.03 -26.45 22.08
C MET A 84 -3.59 -25.38 23.02
N LEU A 85 -3.78 -25.71 24.31
CA LEU A 85 -4.23 -24.75 25.34
C LEU A 85 -3.25 -23.57 25.51
N LYS A 86 -1.95 -23.83 25.36
CA LYS A 86 -0.87 -22.83 25.45
C LYS A 86 0.12 -23.03 24.31
N PRO A 87 -0.17 -22.51 23.11
CA PRO A 87 0.72 -22.67 21.96
C PRO A 87 2.05 -21.97 22.19
N LYS A 88 3.15 -22.65 21.84
CA LYS A 88 4.45 -21.99 21.71
C LYS A 88 4.49 -21.24 20.38
N LEU A 89 4.31 -19.93 20.42
CA LEU A 89 4.40 -19.08 19.24
C LEU A 89 5.82 -19.15 18.64
N LYS A 90 5.91 -19.42 17.35
CA LYS A 90 7.17 -19.47 16.61
C LYS A 90 7.41 -18.13 15.92
N ARG A 91 8.62 -17.59 16.03
CA ARG A 91 9.02 -16.39 15.30
C ARG A 91 9.03 -16.69 13.79
N TRP A 92 8.26 -15.95 13.01
CA TRP A 92 8.44 -15.86 11.56
C TRP A 92 9.70 -15.06 11.22
N GLU A 93 10.61 -15.69 10.49
CA GLU A 93 11.91 -15.14 10.09
C GLU A 93 12.08 -15.25 8.58
N SER A 94 12.60 -14.20 7.95
CA SER A 94 12.85 -14.19 6.50
C SER A 94 13.93 -13.17 6.13
N THR A 95 15.15 -13.66 5.93
CA THR A 95 16.28 -12.84 5.44
C THR A 95 15.95 -12.19 4.09
N LYS A 96 15.23 -12.90 3.21
CA LYS A 96 14.82 -12.38 1.90
C LYS A 96 13.88 -11.19 2.06
N TYR A 97 12.90 -11.29 2.96
CA TYR A 97 11.99 -10.18 3.26
C TYR A 97 12.77 -8.98 3.80
N LEU A 98 13.63 -9.17 4.81
CA LEU A 98 14.42 -8.07 5.36
C LEU A 98 15.32 -7.39 4.31
N GLN A 99 15.95 -8.15 3.42
CA GLN A 99 16.73 -7.61 2.31
C GLN A 99 15.87 -6.81 1.32
N TRP A 100 14.64 -7.24 1.08
CA TRP A 100 13.69 -6.49 0.25
C TRP A 100 13.24 -5.19 0.94
N VAL A 101 12.93 -5.24 2.25
CA VAL A 101 12.55 -4.06 3.05
C VAL A 101 13.63 -2.98 2.99
N LYS A 102 14.91 -3.34 3.14
CA LYS A 102 16.04 -2.40 3.07
C LYS A 102 16.15 -1.64 1.75
N LYS A 103 15.62 -2.20 0.66
CA LYS A 103 15.61 -1.59 -0.68
C LYS A 103 14.39 -0.70 -0.92
N GLN A 104 13.44 -0.65 0.02
CA GLN A 104 12.25 0.17 -0.13
C GLN A 104 12.52 1.63 0.25
N PRO A 105 11.71 2.57 -0.26
CA PRO A 105 11.71 3.95 0.20
C PRO A 105 11.40 4.04 1.69
N CYS A 106 12.08 4.94 2.39
CA CYS A 106 11.82 5.28 3.78
C CYS A 106 10.38 5.76 3.96
N CYS A 107 9.67 5.22 4.96
CA CYS A 107 8.28 5.59 5.24
C CYS A 107 8.08 7.07 5.61
N VAL A 108 9.14 7.82 5.92
CA VAL A 108 9.07 9.24 6.30
C VAL A 108 9.43 10.14 5.13
N CYS A 109 10.63 9.98 4.56
CA CYS A 109 11.15 10.92 3.56
C CYS A 109 11.28 10.34 2.13
N GLY A 110 10.99 9.06 1.92
CA GLY A 110 11.09 8.42 0.61
C GLY A 110 12.51 8.12 0.11
N ALA A 111 13.57 8.57 0.83
CA ALA A 111 14.95 8.16 0.52
C ALA A 111 15.14 6.65 0.71
N THR A 112 16.18 6.06 0.12
CA THR A 112 16.51 4.65 0.34
C THR A 112 16.67 4.35 1.84
N ALA A 113 16.03 3.28 2.32
CA ALA A 113 16.04 2.95 3.74
C ALA A 113 17.41 2.45 4.23
N ASP A 114 18.08 1.57 3.49
CA ASP A 114 19.31 0.87 3.89
C ASP A 114 19.15 -0.07 5.11
N ASP A 115 18.27 0.27 6.06
CA ASP A 115 17.98 -0.45 7.30
C ASP A 115 16.49 -0.87 7.37
N ALA A 116 16.25 -2.11 7.79
CA ALA A 116 14.91 -2.62 8.11
C ALA A 116 14.69 -2.43 9.61
N HIS A 117 13.74 -1.58 9.98
CA HIS A 117 13.47 -1.23 11.37
C HIS A 117 12.40 -2.15 11.96
N HIS A 118 12.75 -2.98 12.94
CA HIS A 118 11.74 -3.74 13.71
C HIS A 118 10.97 -2.81 14.64
N ILE A 119 9.65 -2.91 14.65
CA ILE A 119 8.79 -2.09 15.49
C ILE A 119 9.12 -2.28 16.98
N ILE A 120 9.35 -1.19 17.70
CA ILE A 120 9.67 -1.17 19.13
C ILE A 120 8.59 -0.50 19.96
N GLY A 121 8.52 -0.82 21.26
CA GLY A 121 7.60 -0.19 22.22
C GLY A 121 6.12 -0.55 22.07
N HIS A 122 5.76 -1.49 21.18
CA HIS A 122 4.38 -1.93 20.92
C HIS A 122 4.11 -3.39 21.32
N GLY A 123 4.86 -3.92 22.29
CA GLY A 123 4.66 -5.28 22.83
C GLY A 123 5.01 -6.43 21.88
N GLN A 124 5.61 -6.15 20.72
CA GLN A 124 6.00 -7.16 19.72
C GLN A 124 7.34 -7.86 20.04
N GLY A 125 7.92 -7.57 21.19
CA GLY A 125 9.17 -8.16 21.67
C GLY A 125 9.20 -8.22 23.21
N GLY A 126 10.06 -9.06 23.74
CA GLY A 126 10.28 -9.26 25.17
C GLY A 126 11.76 -9.38 25.50
N ILE A 127 12.08 -9.66 26.76
CA ILE A 127 13.48 -9.84 27.20
C ILE A 127 14.08 -11.03 26.44
N GLY A 128 15.11 -10.77 25.63
CA GLY A 128 15.82 -11.79 24.86
C GLY A 128 15.07 -12.34 23.65
N THR A 129 13.93 -11.76 23.26
CA THR A 129 13.17 -12.20 22.07
C THR A 129 13.14 -11.13 20.98
N LYS A 130 13.20 -11.58 19.72
CA LYS A 130 13.07 -10.70 18.55
C LYS A 130 11.65 -10.75 18.02
N SER A 131 11.18 -9.61 17.53
CA SER A 131 9.92 -9.49 16.80
C SER A 131 9.94 -10.33 15.52
N HIS A 132 8.76 -10.61 14.97
CA HIS A 132 8.63 -11.18 13.63
C HIS A 132 9.32 -10.28 12.61
N ASP A 133 10.01 -10.87 11.64
CA ASP A 133 10.63 -10.08 10.57
C ASP A 133 9.59 -9.32 9.75
N LEU A 134 8.35 -9.81 9.73
CA LEU A 134 7.19 -9.15 9.13
C LEU A 134 6.90 -7.78 9.75
N PHE A 135 7.21 -7.59 11.03
CA PHE A 135 6.98 -6.35 11.76
C PHE A 135 8.19 -5.42 11.63
N THR A 136 8.55 -5.16 10.37
CA THR A 136 9.59 -4.21 10.00
C THR A 136 9.08 -3.15 9.02
N ILE A 137 9.58 -1.93 9.18
CA ILE A 137 9.35 -0.82 8.25
C ILE A 137 10.67 -0.33 7.66
N PRO A 138 10.68 0.15 6.41
CA PRO A 138 11.86 0.76 5.80
C PRO A 138 12.08 2.16 6.36
N LEU A 139 13.24 2.40 6.98
CA LEU A 139 13.66 3.72 7.45
C LEU A 139 15.08 4.02 7.00
N CYS A 140 15.32 5.24 6.51
CA CYS A 140 16.68 5.69 6.24
C CYS A 140 17.48 5.77 7.55
N ARG A 141 18.81 5.68 7.46
CA ARG A 141 19.73 5.71 8.61
C ARG A 141 19.42 6.82 9.62
N ILE A 142 19.05 8.00 9.13
CA ILE A 142 18.74 9.18 9.94
C ILE A 142 17.44 8.97 10.73
N HIS A 143 16.32 8.68 10.04
CA HIS A 143 15.04 8.45 10.71
C HIS A 143 15.08 7.21 11.62
N HIS A 144 15.83 6.19 11.23
CA HIS A 144 16.07 5.01 12.07
C HIS A 144 16.73 5.39 13.39
N ARG A 145 17.81 6.20 13.35
CA ARG A 145 18.49 6.65 14.56
C ARG A 145 17.59 7.54 15.42
N ASN A 146 16.95 8.53 14.81
CA ASN A 146 16.06 9.46 15.52
C ASN A 146 14.93 8.72 16.26
N LEU A 147 14.40 7.64 15.67
CA LEU A 147 13.39 6.80 16.30
C LEU A 147 13.94 6.07 17.54
N HIS A 148 15.16 5.54 17.46
CA HIS A 148 15.82 4.92 18.61
C HIS A 148 16.21 5.93 19.70
N ASP A 149 16.49 7.18 19.32
CA ASP A 149 16.85 8.26 20.26
C ASP A 149 15.64 8.76 21.06
N ASP A 150 14.52 9.07 20.38
CA ASP A 150 13.24 9.42 21.03
C ASP A 150 12.05 8.85 20.25
N GLN A 151 11.65 7.62 20.60
CA GLN A 151 10.52 6.95 19.98
C GLN A 151 9.21 7.76 20.09
N LYS A 152 8.94 8.38 21.26
CA LYS A 152 7.67 9.08 21.49
C LYS A 152 7.61 10.41 20.78
N GLY A 153 8.72 11.15 20.73
CA GLY A 153 8.84 12.34 19.90
C GLY A 153 8.69 12.02 18.42
N TRP A 154 9.41 10.99 17.97
CA TRP A 154 9.37 10.55 16.57
C TRP A 154 7.97 10.15 16.10
N GLU A 155 7.23 9.37 16.90
CA GLU A 155 5.86 8.97 16.54
C GLU A 155 4.87 10.15 16.55
N ARG A 156 5.10 11.19 17.37
CA ARG A 156 4.29 12.42 17.34
C ARG A 156 4.54 13.22 16.07
N GLU A 157 5.77 13.23 15.57
CA GLU A 157 6.16 13.99 14.37
C GLU A 157 5.78 13.27 13.07
N HIS A 158 6.06 11.98 12.98
CA HIS A 158 5.95 11.20 11.73
C HIS A 158 4.77 10.23 11.69
N GLY A 159 4.03 10.12 12.80
CA GLY A 159 2.95 9.17 12.98
C GLY A 159 3.40 7.86 13.63
N SER A 160 2.42 7.10 14.14
CA SER A 160 2.69 5.85 14.85
C SER A 160 3.40 4.82 13.97
N GLN A 161 4.40 4.14 14.53
CA GLN A 161 5.06 2.99 13.90
C GLN A 161 4.05 1.93 13.43
N ILE A 162 2.98 1.69 14.20
CA ILE A 162 1.94 0.71 13.87
C ILE A 162 1.21 1.10 12.58
N ILE A 163 0.86 2.37 12.43
CA ILE A 163 0.17 2.87 11.22
C ILE A 163 1.10 2.76 10.01
N LEU A 164 2.37 3.12 10.18
CA LEU A 164 3.38 2.98 9.12
C LEU A 164 3.58 1.51 8.73
N LEU A 165 3.60 0.61 9.72
CA LEU A 165 3.65 -0.83 9.48
C LEU A 165 2.44 -1.31 8.68
N PHE A 166 1.21 -0.96 9.08
CA PHE A 166 0.01 -1.38 8.35
C PHE A 166 0.01 -0.89 6.90
N LYS A 167 0.35 0.37 6.66
CA LYS A 167 0.48 0.92 5.30
C LYS A 167 1.55 0.19 4.49
N PHE A 168 2.68 -0.13 5.13
CA PHE A 168 3.77 -0.84 4.47
C PHE A 168 3.42 -2.30 4.16
N LEU A 169 2.73 -2.99 5.06
CA LEU A 169 2.24 -4.36 4.85
C LEU A 169 1.18 -4.42 3.76
N ASP A 170 0.25 -3.48 3.72
CA ASP A 170 -0.77 -3.36 2.67
C ASP A 170 -0.11 -3.19 1.29
N ARG A 171 0.83 -2.25 1.18
CA ARG A 171 1.65 -2.09 -0.04
C ARG A 171 2.42 -3.36 -0.39
N SER A 172 3.02 -4.04 0.60
CA SER A 172 3.79 -5.26 0.38
C SER A 172 2.90 -6.39 -0.17
N ALA A 173 1.69 -6.54 0.37
CA ALA A 173 0.71 -7.49 -0.12
C ALA A 173 0.23 -7.14 -1.54
N ALA A 174 -0.08 -5.87 -1.80
CA ALA A 174 -0.49 -5.39 -3.12
C ALA A 174 0.59 -5.59 -4.20
N LEU A 175 1.87 -5.54 -3.82
CA LEU A 175 3.00 -5.82 -4.70
C LEU A 175 3.31 -7.32 -4.87
N GLY A 176 2.59 -8.21 -4.17
CA GLY A 176 2.83 -9.65 -4.24
C GLY A 176 4.10 -10.12 -3.54
N VAL A 177 4.58 -9.38 -2.53
CA VAL A 177 5.84 -9.72 -1.81
C VAL A 177 5.74 -11.05 -1.07
N PHE A 178 4.53 -11.44 -0.67
CA PHE A 178 4.28 -12.58 0.19
C PHE A 178 4.01 -13.89 -0.57
N GLY A 179 4.24 -13.98 -1.89
CA GLY A 179 3.99 -15.19 -2.67
C GLY A 179 4.85 -15.41 -3.89
#